data_AF-A0AA36N8L2-F1
#
_entry.id   AF-A0AA36N8L2-F1
#
_cell.length_a   1.000
_cell.length_b   1.000
_cell.length_c   1.000
_cell.angle_alpha   90.00
_cell.angle_beta   90.00
_cell.angle_gamma   90.00
#
_symmetry.space_group_name_H-M   'P 1'
#
loop_
_entity.id
_entity.type
_entity.pdbx_description
1 polymer ?
#
loop_
_entity_poly.entity_id
_entity_poly.type
_entity_poly.pdbx_seq_one_letter_code
_entity_poly.pdbx_strand_id
1 'polypeptide(L)'
;VVGGAAGGGIVVREGEKLASPELARLGTGAVVREKELKADRLHFELVCGEGPASGWVSLKMKGRDLVVKCEGTRPFWLKPSRVKGSVLFLSIPWKGHIVHLRRIGQWFLGLPGLRMHFACFPAEEADLRKQGFEVHVTEGEESVCSEYFAVIEDGFRDLARGEKQAQSEGGAKLLQYVVRHQASYMEKNQDPLASYFSFCFRVLGSVKPDVVVCDGFCGYSNLVPAYCAAEQIRFLPVQSPGIPEDFTKNVDEGAPQVEDDKLPPEITAKAFGVSVELVKAMEQKVEPSQMPQANPSQLSLMGLGGMVTSLPLEVAGFMASPLAKKLKVPVKVAGAIIKNLATGTYMAEIYPSTRSVVGQQTLKERCLFASPLLPLPKPLENGQLQRDKETFEATLAPVEPELLAWLFSEDKAPIVYVAFGSIVRPSQDMISKLAKALDGEWRVLWVLPDELQGFLPSERPASWRVERFVPQADVLKCDRRVGSVCAF
;
A
#
# COMPACT_ATOMS: atom_id res chain seq x y z
N VAL A 1 -7.10 30.82 0.64
CA VAL A 1 -8.29 31.45 1.24
C VAL A 1 -8.24 31.29 2.76
N VAL A 2 -8.39 32.38 3.51
CA VAL A 2 -8.27 32.40 4.99
C VAL A 2 -9.49 32.98 5.70
N GLY A 3 -10.38 33.67 4.99
CA GLY A 3 -11.62 34.23 5.55
C GLY A 3 -12.85 33.36 5.28
N GLY A 4 -13.98 33.70 5.93
CA GLY A 4 -15.28 33.08 5.66
C GLY A 4 -15.62 31.83 6.47
N ALA A 5 -14.77 31.39 7.41
CA ALA A 5 -14.93 30.13 8.15
C ALA A 5 -16.32 29.98 8.82
N ALA A 6 -16.80 31.01 9.51
CA ALA A 6 -18.12 30.98 10.18
C ALA A 6 -19.30 30.84 9.20
N GLY A 7 -19.10 31.14 7.91
CA GLY A 7 -20.10 30.97 6.87
C GLY A 7 -19.81 29.83 5.90
N GLY A 8 -18.84 28.95 6.18
CA GLY A 8 -18.46 27.88 5.25
C GLY A 8 -17.71 28.36 4.00
N GLY A 9 -17.12 29.55 4.01
CA GLY A 9 -16.31 30.09 2.91
C GLY A 9 -16.67 31.52 2.49
N ILE A 10 -16.01 32.00 1.43
CA ILE A 10 -16.21 33.34 0.86
C ILE A 10 -17.08 33.26 -0.39
N VAL A 11 -17.91 34.28 -0.64
CA VAL A 11 -18.82 34.30 -1.79
C VAL A 11 -18.03 34.48 -3.09
N VAL A 12 -18.24 33.59 -4.05
CA VAL A 12 -17.72 33.73 -5.41
C VAL A 12 -18.79 34.35 -6.30
N ARG A 13 -18.40 35.28 -7.18
CA ARG A 13 -19.28 35.88 -8.17
C ARG A 13 -18.84 35.52 -9.58
N GLU A 14 -19.80 35.44 -10.50
CA GLU A 14 -19.55 35.16 -11.92
C GLU A 14 -18.72 36.27 -12.58
N GLY A 15 -18.89 37.51 -12.14
CA GLY A 15 -18.20 38.68 -12.67
C GLY A 15 -17.49 39.55 -11.62
N GLU A 16 -16.65 40.45 -12.12
CA GLU A 16 -15.83 41.39 -11.33
C GLU A 16 -16.67 42.28 -10.40
N LYS A 17 -17.87 42.70 -10.82
CA LYS A 17 -18.69 43.64 -10.06
C LYS A 17 -19.28 42.99 -8.81
N LEU A 18 -19.51 43.76 -7.75
CA LEU A 18 -20.21 43.27 -6.55
C LEU A 18 -21.69 42.93 -6.83
N ALA A 19 -22.27 43.53 -7.86
CA ALA A 19 -23.64 43.24 -8.29
C ALA A 19 -23.75 42.02 -9.23
N SER A 20 -22.63 41.39 -9.60
CA SER A 20 -22.65 40.20 -10.45
C SER A 20 -23.29 39.01 -9.71
N PRO A 21 -23.95 38.08 -10.43
CA PRO A 21 -24.56 36.89 -9.84
C PRO A 21 -23.59 36.12 -8.92
N GLU A 22 -24.12 35.64 -7.79
CA GLU A 22 -23.39 34.76 -6.90
C GLU A 22 -23.37 33.35 -7.48
N LEU A 23 -22.20 32.71 -7.41
CA LEU A 23 -22.03 31.28 -7.66
C LEU A 23 -22.13 30.53 -6.32
N ALA A 24 -21.31 29.51 -6.12
CA ALA A 24 -21.14 28.87 -4.81
C ALA A 24 -20.08 29.59 -3.96
N ARG A 25 -19.95 29.20 -2.69
CA ARG A 25 -18.88 29.71 -1.81
C ARG A 25 -17.57 28.98 -2.06
N LEU A 26 -16.46 29.70 -1.96
CA LEU A 26 -15.11 29.18 -1.94
C LEU A 26 -14.68 28.91 -0.49
N GLY A 27 -14.47 27.65 -0.16
CA GLY A 27 -14.21 27.16 1.19
C GLY A 27 -12.96 27.78 1.83
N THR A 28 -12.99 27.95 3.15
CA THR A 28 -11.79 28.35 3.91
C THR A 28 -10.72 27.26 3.76
N GLY A 29 -9.46 27.64 3.50
CA GLY A 29 -8.39 26.69 3.20
C GLY A 29 -8.19 26.40 1.71
N ALA A 30 -9.13 26.79 0.82
CA ALA A 30 -8.94 26.63 -0.62
C ALA A 30 -7.69 27.37 -1.12
N VAL A 31 -6.96 26.75 -2.05
CA VAL A 31 -5.81 27.31 -2.77
C VAL A 31 -6.26 27.62 -4.17
N VAL A 32 -6.01 28.84 -4.60
CA VAL A 32 -6.43 29.33 -5.90
C VAL A 32 -5.24 29.95 -6.62
N ARG A 33 -5.23 29.80 -7.94
CA ARG A 33 -4.26 30.45 -8.83
C ARG A 33 -4.86 31.80 -9.25
N GLU A 34 -4.09 32.85 -9.07
CA GLU A 34 -4.43 34.17 -9.59
C GLU A 34 -4.44 34.14 -11.12
N LYS A 35 -5.58 34.50 -11.73
CA LYS A 35 -5.70 34.69 -13.17
C LYS A 35 -5.64 36.17 -13.54
N GLU A 36 -6.34 36.99 -12.77
CA GLU A 36 -6.41 38.42 -12.98
C GLU A 36 -6.72 39.11 -11.64
N LEU A 37 -6.03 40.22 -11.36
CA LEU A 37 -6.26 41.03 -10.18
C LEU A 37 -6.66 42.45 -10.61
N LYS A 38 -7.85 42.88 -10.22
CA LYS A 38 -8.38 44.23 -10.46
C LYS A 38 -8.77 44.88 -9.15
N ALA A 39 -7.96 45.83 -8.70
CA ALA A 39 -8.08 46.43 -7.37
C ALA A 39 -8.19 45.34 -6.29
N ASP A 40 -9.27 45.31 -5.51
CA ASP A 40 -9.50 44.32 -4.45
C ASP A 40 -10.28 43.06 -4.91
N ARG A 41 -10.39 42.84 -6.23
CA ARG A 41 -11.09 41.71 -6.82
C ARG A 41 -10.13 40.76 -7.53
N LEU A 42 -10.13 39.51 -7.10
CA LEU A 42 -9.31 38.44 -7.64
C LEU A 42 -10.17 37.52 -8.50
N HIS A 43 -9.86 37.47 -9.80
CA HIS A 43 -10.29 36.38 -10.66
C HIS A 43 -9.35 35.20 -10.43
N PHE A 44 -9.93 34.05 -10.11
CA PHE A 44 -9.15 32.89 -9.73
C PHE A 44 -9.54 31.65 -10.53
N GLU A 45 -8.59 30.72 -10.59
CA GLU A 45 -8.82 29.32 -10.93
C GLU A 45 -8.55 28.47 -9.68
N LEU A 46 -9.48 27.60 -9.33
CA LEU A 46 -9.35 26.73 -8.16
C LEU A 46 -8.22 25.72 -8.42
N VAL A 47 -7.25 25.66 -7.50
CA VAL A 47 -6.16 24.67 -7.54
C VAL A 47 -6.51 23.48 -6.65
N CYS A 48 -6.95 23.74 -5.41
CA CYS A 48 -7.48 22.71 -4.50
C CYS A 48 -8.40 23.32 -3.43
N GLY A 49 -9.32 22.52 -2.88
CA GLY A 49 -10.31 22.95 -1.88
C GLY A 49 -11.75 22.91 -2.42
N GLU A 50 -12.70 23.47 -1.67
CA GLU A 50 -14.13 23.47 -2.04
C GLU A 50 -14.54 24.79 -2.71
N GLY A 51 -15.36 24.74 -3.75
CA GLY A 51 -15.96 25.91 -4.40
C GLY A 51 -15.99 25.82 -5.92
N PRO A 52 -16.47 26.87 -6.61
CA PRO A 52 -16.45 26.95 -8.06
C PRO A 52 -15.04 26.82 -8.64
N ALA A 53 -14.92 26.18 -9.81
CA ALA A 53 -13.65 25.99 -10.50
C ALA A 53 -12.96 27.31 -10.90
N SER A 54 -13.75 28.38 -11.07
CA SER A 54 -13.27 29.73 -11.28
C SER A 54 -14.31 30.76 -10.79
N GLY A 55 -13.88 32.01 -10.70
CA GLY A 55 -14.78 33.13 -10.47
C GLY A 55 -14.07 34.29 -9.78
N TRP A 56 -14.86 35.27 -9.33
CA TRP A 56 -14.35 36.48 -8.72
C TRP A 56 -14.63 36.52 -7.21
N VAL A 57 -13.59 36.81 -6.43
CA VAL A 57 -13.69 37.00 -4.97
C VAL A 57 -13.09 38.33 -4.55
N SER A 58 -13.48 38.84 -3.39
CA SER A 58 -12.83 39.98 -2.75
C SER A 58 -11.60 39.53 -1.98
N LEU A 59 -10.50 40.29 -2.05
CA LEU A 59 -9.30 40.06 -1.24
C LEU A 59 -9.54 40.34 0.24
N LYS A 60 -10.36 41.36 0.55
CA LYS A 60 -10.68 41.80 1.91
C LYS A 60 -12.18 42.07 2.08
N MET A 61 -12.67 41.95 3.32
CA MET A 61 -14.01 42.40 3.71
C MET A 61 -13.94 43.05 5.09
N LYS A 62 -14.40 44.31 5.19
CA LYS A 62 -14.34 45.12 6.43
C LYS A 62 -12.94 45.12 7.07
N GLY A 63 -11.91 45.29 6.24
CA GLY A 63 -10.51 45.33 6.67
C GLY A 63 -9.88 43.97 7.01
N ARG A 64 -10.64 42.87 7.01
CA ARG A 64 -10.11 41.52 7.25
C ARG A 64 -9.76 40.84 5.92
N ASP A 65 -8.63 40.15 5.89
CA ASP A 65 -8.19 39.39 4.72
C ASP A 65 -9.07 38.15 4.51
N LEU A 66 -9.54 37.98 3.28
CA LEU A 66 -10.26 36.80 2.81
C LEU A 66 -9.34 35.86 2.03
N VAL A 67 -8.42 36.42 1.25
CA VAL A 67 -7.42 35.71 0.47
C VAL A 67 -6.06 36.34 0.73
N VAL A 68 -5.05 35.52 0.96
CA VAL A 68 -3.66 35.97 1.16
C VAL A 68 -2.78 35.21 0.17
N LYS A 69 -1.76 35.90 -0.36
CA LYS A 69 -0.74 35.28 -1.21
C LYS A 69 0.00 34.21 -0.38
N CYS A 70 0.09 32.99 -0.90
CA CYS A 70 0.92 31.96 -0.30
C CYS A 70 2.19 31.78 -1.14
N GLU A 71 3.36 31.93 -0.52
CA GLU A 71 4.63 31.57 -1.16
C GLU A 71 4.80 30.05 -1.14
N GLY A 72 5.04 29.47 -2.32
CA GLY A 72 5.25 28.05 -2.53
C GLY A 72 4.01 27.30 -3.00
N THR A 73 4.18 26.50 -4.05
CA THR A 73 3.21 25.55 -4.64
C THR A 73 2.84 24.38 -3.71
N ARG A 74 3.20 24.43 -2.43
CA ARG A 74 2.90 23.33 -1.51
C ARG A 74 1.41 23.41 -1.12
N PRO A 75 0.64 22.34 -1.35
CA PRO A 75 -0.72 22.25 -0.83
C PRO A 75 -0.76 22.56 0.68
N PHE A 76 -1.88 23.08 1.18
CA PHE A 76 -1.96 23.55 2.57
C PHE A 76 -1.66 22.47 3.63
N TRP A 77 -1.82 21.18 3.29
CA TRP A 77 -1.46 20.03 4.12
C TRP A 77 0.06 19.74 4.20
N LEU A 78 0.87 20.40 3.37
CA LEU A 78 2.33 20.42 3.43
C LEU A 78 2.88 21.61 4.22
N LYS A 79 2.05 22.24 5.08
CA LYS A 79 2.48 23.16 6.14
C LYS A 79 2.51 22.41 7.47
N PRO A 80 3.68 21.88 7.88
CA PRO A 80 3.80 21.01 9.05
C PRO A 80 3.34 21.61 10.37
N SER A 81 3.36 22.94 10.49
CA SER A 81 3.05 23.67 11.73
C SER A 81 1.59 23.55 12.21
N ARG A 82 0.71 22.83 11.51
CA ARG A 82 -0.71 22.69 11.87
C ARG A 82 -1.20 21.25 12.06
N VAL A 83 -0.41 20.23 11.74
CA VAL A 83 -0.83 18.83 11.88
C VAL A 83 -0.18 18.25 13.14
N LYS A 84 -0.97 18.11 14.22
CA LYS A 84 -0.59 17.34 15.40
C LYS A 84 -1.35 16.02 15.39
N GLY A 85 -0.67 14.93 15.72
CA GLY A 85 -1.34 13.62 15.82
C GLY A 85 -0.40 12.44 15.84
N SER A 86 -0.96 11.26 15.69
CA SER A 86 -0.27 9.97 15.67
C SER A 86 -0.72 9.12 14.49
N VAL A 87 0.24 8.49 13.83
CA VAL A 87 -0.01 7.57 12.71
C VAL A 87 0.51 6.20 13.11
N LEU A 88 -0.30 5.16 12.93
CA LEU A 88 0.06 3.78 13.21
C LEU A 88 0.17 2.99 11.90
N PHE A 89 1.32 2.37 11.67
CA PHE A 89 1.53 1.42 10.59
C PHE A 89 1.29 -0.01 11.10
N LEU A 90 0.38 -0.77 10.47
CA LEU A 90 0.09 -2.18 10.77
C LEU A 90 0.55 -3.06 9.60
N SER A 91 1.67 -3.76 9.76
CA SER A 91 2.20 -4.67 8.75
C SER A 91 1.84 -6.11 9.06
N ILE A 92 1.60 -6.91 8.00
CA ILE A 92 1.80 -8.34 8.15
C ILE A 92 3.29 -8.66 8.32
N PRO A 93 3.62 -9.75 9.03
CA PRO A 93 4.99 -10.23 9.28
C PRO A 93 5.81 -10.67 8.07
N TRP A 94 5.38 -10.40 6.84
CA TRP A 94 6.14 -10.84 5.67
C TRP A 94 7.24 -9.84 5.35
N LYS A 95 8.46 -10.35 5.15
CA LYS A 95 9.66 -9.51 4.92
C LYS A 95 9.45 -8.47 3.81
N GLY A 96 8.81 -8.84 2.71
CA GLY A 96 8.53 -7.92 1.61
C GLY A 96 7.47 -6.84 1.92
N HIS A 97 6.52 -7.12 2.80
CA HIS A 97 5.38 -6.22 3.06
C HIS A 97 5.76 -5.04 3.96
N ILE A 98 6.61 -5.29 4.96
CA ILE A 98 7.02 -4.24 5.89
C ILE A 98 7.82 -3.13 5.20
N VAL A 99 8.57 -3.46 4.15
CA VAL A 99 9.39 -2.51 3.38
C VAL A 99 8.54 -1.35 2.83
N HIS A 100 7.34 -1.64 2.34
CA HIS A 100 6.46 -0.62 1.77
C HIS A 100 5.93 0.32 2.84
N LEU A 101 5.40 -0.23 3.93
CA LEU A 101 4.89 0.55 5.06
C LEU A 101 6.00 1.38 5.72
N ARG A 102 7.21 0.82 5.85
CA ARG A 102 8.41 1.52 6.33
C ARG A 102 8.73 2.75 5.46
N ARG A 103 8.75 2.59 4.13
CA ARG A 103 8.99 3.71 3.20
C ARG A 103 7.92 4.80 3.31
N ILE A 104 6.65 4.41 3.48
CA ILE A 104 5.57 5.38 3.77
C ILE A 104 5.87 6.11 5.07
N GLY A 105 6.16 5.39 6.14
CA GLY A 105 6.46 5.99 7.45
C GLY A 105 7.64 6.95 7.42
N GLN A 106 8.70 6.64 6.68
CA GLN A 106 9.88 7.49 6.52
C GLN A 106 9.54 8.86 5.92
N TRP A 107 8.55 8.90 5.02
CA TRP A 107 8.06 10.16 4.47
C TRP A 107 7.41 11.05 5.54
N PHE A 108 6.76 10.44 6.54
CA PHE A 108 6.09 11.15 7.63
C PHE A 108 7.02 11.55 8.79
N LEU A 109 8.11 10.82 9.03
CA LEU A 109 9.06 11.10 10.12
C LEU A 109 9.67 12.52 10.07
N GLY A 110 9.73 13.13 8.89
CA GLY A 110 10.21 14.50 8.71
C GLY A 110 9.18 15.61 8.98
N LEU A 111 7.94 15.27 9.33
CA LEU A 111 6.86 16.23 9.54
C LEU A 111 6.71 16.57 11.02
N PRO A 112 7.08 17.79 11.47
CA PRO A 112 6.93 18.16 12.88
C PRO A 112 5.46 18.13 13.32
N GLY A 113 5.22 17.60 14.52
CA GLY A 113 3.89 17.48 15.14
C GLY A 113 3.26 16.10 15.03
N LEU A 114 3.82 15.21 14.20
CA LEU A 114 3.32 13.84 14.04
C LEU A 114 4.19 12.82 14.80
N ARG A 115 3.55 11.91 15.55
CA ARG A 115 4.19 10.74 16.17
C ARG A 115 3.95 9.50 15.33
N MET A 116 5.03 8.87 14.87
CA MET A 116 4.96 7.70 14.01
C MET A 116 5.09 6.43 14.85
N HIS A 117 4.04 5.61 14.86
CA HIS A 117 4.03 4.31 15.51
C HIS A 117 4.07 3.20 14.46
N PHE A 118 4.76 2.10 14.76
CA PHE A 118 4.86 0.96 13.86
C PHE A 118 4.57 -0.32 14.63
N ALA A 119 3.58 -1.10 14.21
CA ALA A 119 3.32 -2.44 14.72
C ALA A 119 4.01 -3.45 13.80
N CYS A 120 5.00 -4.16 14.33
CA CYS A 120 5.78 -5.13 13.58
C CYS A 120 6.17 -6.34 14.44
N PHE A 121 7.02 -7.18 13.88
CA PHE A 121 7.56 -8.34 14.56
C PHE A 121 8.93 -8.01 15.14
N PRO A 122 9.40 -8.74 16.17
CA PRO A 122 10.64 -8.42 16.88
C PRO A 122 11.87 -8.27 15.98
N ALA A 123 11.95 -9.02 14.87
CA ALA A 123 13.07 -8.96 13.93
C ALA A 123 13.30 -7.57 13.32
N GLU A 124 12.26 -6.75 13.20
CA GLU A 124 12.28 -5.44 12.53
C GLU A 124 12.43 -4.28 13.51
N GLU A 125 12.38 -4.55 14.82
CA GLU A 125 12.27 -3.54 15.86
C GLU A 125 13.48 -2.60 15.87
N ALA A 126 14.69 -3.17 15.87
CA ALA A 126 15.92 -2.40 15.99
C ALA A 126 16.10 -1.42 14.81
N ASP A 127 15.81 -1.87 13.58
CA ASP A 127 15.93 -1.04 12.38
C ASP A 127 14.88 0.10 12.38
N LEU A 128 13.63 -0.21 12.71
CA LEU A 128 12.57 0.80 12.76
C LEU A 128 12.79 1.82 13.88
N ARG A 129 13.22 1.39 15.08
CA ARG A 129 13.57 2.34 16.15
C ARG A 129 14.73 3.25 15.75
N LYS A 130 15.75 2.72 15.08
CA LYS A 130 16.88 3.52 14.56
C LYS A 130 16.43 4.60 13.58
N GLN A 131 15.35 4.36 12.85
CA GLN A 131 14.76 5.32 11.91
C GLN A 131 13.88 6.38 12.59
N GLY A 132 13.56 6.23 13.88
CA GLY A 132 12.79 7.19 14.66
C GLY A 132 11.32 6.82 14.87
N PHE A 133 10.92 5.58 14.57
CA PHE A 133 9.57 5.09 14.86
C PHE A 133 9.39 4.69 16.33
N GLU A 134 8.21 4.92 16.88
CA GLU A 134 7.74 4.25 18.11
C GLU A 134 7.23 2.85 17.77
N VAL A 135 8.02 1.83 18.07
CA VAL A 135 7.75 0.45 17.62
C VAL A 135 7.02 -0.35 18.69
N HIS A 136 6.01 -1.12 18.25
CA HIS A 136 5.21 -2.07 19.02
C HIS A 136 5.40 -3.47 18.42
N VAL A 137 5.77 -4.44 19.25
CA VAL A 137 6.05 -5.81 18.80
C VAL A 137 5.07 -6.82 19.39
N THR A 138 4.97 -7.98 18.75
CA THR A 138 4.27 -9.14 19.30
C THR A 138 4.97 -9.63 20.56
N GLU A 139 4.18 -10.04 21.57
CA GLU A 139 4.69 -10.51 22.86
C GLU A 139 3.89 -11.73 23.36
N GLY A 140 4.53 -12.61 24.14
CA GLY A 140 3.87 -13.77 24.76
C GLY A 140 3.17 -14.68 23.75
N GLU A 141 1.87 -14.93 23.96
CA GLU A 141 1.06 -15.79 23.08
C GLU A 141 0.93 -15.24 21.64
N GLU A 142 1.19 -13.95 21.42
CA GLU A 142 1.12 -13.36 20.08
C GLU A 142 2.30 -13.79 19.19
N SER A 143 3.39 -14.31 19.76
CA SER A 143 4.57 -14.73 18.97
C SER A 143 4.26 -15.87 18.01
N VAL A 144 3.24 -16.68 18.30
CA VAL A 144 2.78 -17.81 17.47
C VAL A 144 2.44 -17.35 16.05
N CYS A 145 1.91 -16.13 15.87
CA CYS A 145 1.62 -15.64 14.52
C CYS A 145 2.89 -15.43 13.70
N SER A 146 4.01 -15.03 14.32
CA SER A 146 5.30 -14.86 13.63
C SER A 146 5.77 -16.15 12.99
N GLU A 147 5.74 -17.25 13.75
CA GLU A 147 6.12 -18.59 13.26
C GLU A 147 5.18 -19.05 12.15
N TYR A 148 3.87 -18.87 12.35
CA TYR A 148 2.87 -19.22 11.35
C TYR A 148 3.11 -18.48 10.04
N PHE A 149 3.29 -17.17 10.08
CA PHE A 149 3.47 -16.39 8.86
C PHE A 149 4.82 -16.60 8.19
N ALA A 150 5.87 -16.96 8.93
CA ALA A 150 7.14 -17.40 8.34
C ALA A 150 6.93 -18.68 7.51
N VAL A 151 6.20 -19.66 8.05
CA VAL A 151 5.84 -20.88 7.32
C VAL A 151 4.99 -20.57 6.08
N ILE A 152 4.00 -19.68 6.20
CA ILE A 152 3.20 -19.25 5.04
C ILE A 152 4.09 -18.57 3.99
N GLU A 153 5.01 -17.70 4.40
CA GLU A 153 5.98 -17.05 3.51
C GLU A 153 6.83 -18.09 2.75
N ASP A 154 7.29 -19.14 3.42
CA ASP A 154 8.03 -20.25 2.77
C ASP A 154 7.16 -20.98 1.75
N GLY A 155 5.90 -21.28 2.06
CA GLY A 155 4.95 -21.86 1.09
C GLY A 155 4.70 -20.98 -0.14
N PHE A 156 4.65 -19.65 0.04
CA PHE A 156 4.60 -18.71 -1.09
C PHE A 156 5.87 -18.78 -1.94
N ARG A 157 7.05 -18.88 -1.32
CA ARG A 157 8.33 -19.01 -2.03
C ARG A 157 8.38 -20.30 -2.84
N ASP A 158 7.91 -21.42 -2.28
CA ASP A 158 7.90 -22.70 -2.97
C ASP A 158 6.93 -22.71 -4.17
N LEU A 159 5.74 -22.13 -4.01
CA LEU A 159 4.80 -21.98 -5.12
C LEU A 159 5.34 -21.06 -6.22
N ALA A 160 6.05 -20.00 -5.86
CA ALA A 160 6.70 -19.11 -6.82
C ALA A 160 7.86 -19.79 -7.59
N ARG A 161 8.44 -20.86 -7.04
CA ARG A 161 9.51 -21.66 -7.67
C ARG A 161 8.98 -22.74 -8.62
N GLY A 162 7.69 -23.11 -8.55
CA GLY A 162 7.09 -24.15 -9.39
C GLY A 162 7.03 -23.81 -10.89
N GLU A 163 6.94 -24.83 -11.74
CA GLU A 163 6.85 -24.68 -13.20
C GLU A 163 5.67 -23.78 -13.64
N LYS A 164 5.81 -23.09 -14.78
CA LYS A 164 4.80 -22.13 -15.31
C LYS A 164 3.39 -22.71 -15.45
N GLN A 165 3.25 -24.03 -15.61
CA GLN A 165 1.95 -24.70 -15.73
C GLN A 165 1.18 -24.75 -14.38
N ALA A 166 1.86 -24.56 -13.25
CA ALA A 166 1.27 -24.54 -11.90
C ALA A 166 0.66 -23.17 -11.51
N GLN A 167 0.80 -22.12 -12.33
CA GLN A 167 0.35 -20.77 -11.96
C GLN A 167 -1.18 -20.60 -11.95
N SER A 168 -1.92 -21.34 -12.78
CA SER A 168 -3.40 -21.32 -12.76
C SER A 168 -4.00 -22.03 -11.54
N GLU A 169 -3.25 -22.94 -10.93
CA GLU A 169 -3.64 -23.69 -9.72
C GLU A 169 -3.02 -23.16 -8.44
N GLY A 170 -2.05 -22.24 -8.56
CA GLY A 170 -1.24 -21.74 -7.45
C GLY A 170 -2.07 -21.15 -6.31
N GLY A 171 -3.19 -20.48 -6.62
CA GLY A 171 -4.09 -19.95 -5.60
C GLY A 171 -4.78 -21.04 -4.76
N ALA A 172 -5.20 -22.13 -5.40
CA ALA A 172 -5.81 -23.27 -4.69
C ALA A 172 -4.77 -24.02 -3.86
N LYS A 173 -3.57 -24.27 -4.43
CA LYS A 173 -2.45 -24.93 -3.73
C LYS A 173 -1.98 -24.12 -2.53
N LEU A 174 -1.91 -22.79 -2.66
CA LEU A 174 -1.62 -21.89 -1.56
C LEU A 174 -2.68 -21.96 -0.46
N LEU A 175 -3.97 -21.89 -0.83
CA LEU A 175 -5.04 -21.98 0.15
C LEU A 175 -4.99 -23.32 0.90
N GLN A 176 -4.73 -24.42 0.19
CA GLN A 176 -4.57 -25.73 0.82
C GLN A 176 -3.38 -25.77 1.77
N TYR A 177 -2.24 -25.19 1.37
CA TYR A 177 -1.06 -25.04 2.21
C TYR A 177 -1.37 -24.27 3.49
N VAL A 178 -2.00 -23.10 3.36
CA VAL A 178 -2.45 -22.26 4.49
C VAL A 178 -3.39 -23.05 5.41
N VAL A 179 -4.37 -23.78 4.87
CA VAL A 179 -5.32 -24.57 5.65
C VAL A 179 -4.64 -25.72 6.39
N ARG A 180 -3.69 -26.45 5.77
CA ARG A 180 -2.92 -27.51 6.45
C ARG A 180 -2.14 -26.97 7.63
N HIS A 181 -1.43 -25.85 7.43
CA HIS A 181 -0.67 -25.24 8.52
C HIS A 181 -1.58 -24.69 9.60
N GLN A 182 -2.67 -24.02 9.25
CA GLN A 182 -3.67 -23.59 10.23
C GLN A 182 -4.20 -24.77 11.06
N ALA A 183 -4.49 -25.92 10.44
CA ALA A 183 -4.90 -27.14 11.17
C ALA A 183 -3.83 -27.58 12.19
N SER A 184 -2.55 -27.58 11.79
CA SER A 184 -1.43 -27.97 12.66
C SER A 184 -1.30 -27.12 13.92
N TYR A 185 -1.58 -25.81 13.82
CA TYR A 185 -1.62 -24.91 14.98
C TYR A 185 -2.88 -25.13 15.83
N MET A 186 -4.03 -25.35 15.19
CA MET A 186 -5.27 -25.64 15.91
C MET A 186 -5.19 -26.94 16.73
N GLU A 187 -4.41 -27.96 16.32
CA GLU A 187 -4.18 -29.17 17.15
C GLU A 187 -3.49 -28.86 18.48
N LYS A 188 -2.65 -27.81 18.48
CA LYS A 188 -1.93 -27.33 19.67
C LYS A 188 -2.77 -26.32 20.47
N ASN A 189 -4.06 -26.19 20.17
CA ASN A 189 -4.96 -25.14 20.70
C ASN A 189 -4.44 -23.72 20.44
N GLN A 190 -3.72 -23.52 19.34
CA GLN A 190 -3.19 -22.22 18.94
C GLN A 190 -3.94 -21.70 17.72
N ASP A 191 -4.30 -20.42 17.75
CA ASP A 191 -4.92 -19.74 16.62
C ASP A 191 -4.04 -18.54 16.21
N PRO A 192 -3.13 -18.73 15.24
CA PRO A 192 -2.18 -17.69 14.85
C PRO A 192 -2.86 -16.46 14.26
N LEU A 193 -3.98 -16.61 13.55
CA LEU A 193 -4.75 -15.49 13.02
C LEU A 193 -5.41 -14.70 14.15
N ALA A 194 -6.05 -15.38 15.11
CA ALA A 194 -6.56 -14.71 16.31
C ALA A 194 -5.46 -13.99 17.09
N SER A 195 -4.28 -14.58 17.18
CA SER A 195 -3.11 -14.01 17.85
C SER A 195 -2.64 -12.72 17.15
N TYR A 196 -2.56 -12.74 15.81
CA TYR A 196 -2.22 -11.57 15.01
C TYR A 196 -3.22 -10.42 15.17
N PHE A 197 -4.53 -10.70 15.06
CA PHE A 197 -5.52 -9.64 15.21
C PHE A 197 -5.64 -9.15 16.66
N SER A 198 -5.43 -10.02 17.66
CA SER A 198 -5.32 -9.59 19.06
C SER A 198 -4.19 -8.58 19.26
N PHE A 199 -3.02 -8.86 18.65
CA PHE A 199 -1.91 -7.92 18.60
C PHE A 199 -2.32 -6.58 17.96
N CYS A 200 -2.92 -6.61 16.76
CA CYS A 200 -3.38 -5.39 16.09
C CYS A 200 -4.34 -4.57 16.98
N PHE A 201 -5.32 -5.21 17.62
CA PHE A 201 -6.29 -4.51 18.47
C PHE A 201 -5.67 -3.99 19.78
N ARG A 202 -4.70 -4.71 20.35
CA ARG A 202 -3.92 -4.24 21.50
C ARG A 202 -3.14 -2.96 21.16
N VAL A 203 -2.46 -2.93 20.01
CA VAL A 203 -1.73 -1.74 19.57
C VAL A 203 -2.68 -0.60 19.24
N LEU A 204 -3.78 -0.86 18.54
CA LEU A 204 -4.82 0.16 18.28
C LEU A 204 -5.38 0.76 19.58
N GLY A 205 -5.67 -0.08 20.58
CA GLY A 205 -6.21 0.35 21.86
C GLY A 205 -5.23 1.13 22.73
N SER A 206 -3.93 0.83 22.63
CA SER A 206 -2.86 1.51 23.39
C SER A 206 -2.43 2.83 22.73
N VAL A 207 -2.19 2.81 21.42
CA VAL A 207 -1.75 3.99 20.65
C VAL A 207 -2.89 4.99 20.48
N LYS A 208 -4.12 4.50 20.21
CA LYS A 208 -5.29 5.31 19.82
C LYS A 208 -4.94 6.30 18.71
N PRO A 209 -4.44 5.80 17.57
CA PRO A 209 -3.89 6.65 16.53
C PRO A 209 -4.96 7.52 15.88
N ASP A 210 -4.55 8.70 15.41
CA ASP A 210 -5.40 9.56 14.59
C ASP A 210 -5.57 8.98 13.18
N VAL A 211 -4.55 8.26 12.68
CA VAL A 211 -4.56 7.57 11.39
C VAL A 211 -3.94 6.19 11.49
N VAL A 212 -4.57 5.20 10.85
CA VAL A 212 -4.02 3.85 10.68
C VAL A 212 -3.66 3.63 9.21
N VAL A 213 -2.47 3.11 8.94
CA VAL A 213 -2.03 2.66 7.62
C VAL A 213 -1.73 1.18 7.74
N CYS A 214 -2.42 0.33 6.99
CA CYS A 214 -2.28 -1.11 7.16
C CYS A 214 -2.08 -1.85 5.84
N ASP A 215 -1.44 -3.02 5.93
CA ASP A 215 -1.39 -3.96 4.82
C ASP A 215 -2.78 -4.45 4.44
N GLY A 216 -2.95 -4.85 3.18
CA GLY A 216 -4.19 -5.40 2.66
C GLY A 216 -4.73 -6.61 3.43
N PHE A 217 -3.85 -7.44 3.97
CA PHE A 217 -4.25 -8.57 4.79
C PHE A 217 -4.91 -8.16 6.12
N CYS A 218 -4.65 -6.96 6.66
CA CYS A 218 -5.41 -6.46 7.81
C CYS A 218 -6.90 -6.26 7.48
N GLY A 219 -7.21 -6.04 6.20
CA GLY A 219 -8.56 -6.02 5.66
C GLY A 219 -9.10 -7.41 5.30
N TYR A 220 -8.34 -8.48 5.48
CA TYR A 220 -8.82 -9.85 5.26
C TYR A 220 -10.03 -10.13 6.16
N SER A 221 -11.07 -10.68 5.55
CA SER A 221 -12.38 -10.86 6.19
C SER A 221 -12.85 -9.60 6.91
N ASN A 222 -12.64 -8.39 6.36
CA ASN A 222 -13.04 -7.08 6.91
C ASN A 222 -12.83 -6.90 8.44
N LEU A 223 -11.83 -7.54 9.04
CA LEU A 223 -11.60 -7.49 10.49
C LEU A 223 -11.09 -6.11 10.93
N VAL A 224 -10.29 -5.47 10.10
CA VAL A 224 -9.93 -4.05 10.20
C VAL A 224 -10.46 -3.34 8.94
N PRO A 225 -11.75 -2.96 8.90
CA PRO A 225 -12.35 -2.37 7.70
C PRO A 225 -11.88 -0.91 7.54
N ALA A 226 -11.22 -0.62 6.42
CA ALA A 226 -10.67 0.68 6.04
C ALA A 226 -11.55 1.40 5.00
N TYR A 227 -11.73 2.72 5.14
CA TYR A 227 -12.66 3.49 4.31
C TYR A 227 -12.16 4.84 3.83
N CYS A 228 -12.29 5.10 2.53
CA CYS A 228 -12.09 6.43 1.99
C CYS A 228 -13.31 7.32 2.13
N ALA A 229 -13.21 8.29 3.02
CA ALA A 229 -14.24 9.30 3.17
C ALA A 229 -14.21 10.41 2.09
N ALA A 230 -13.12 10.64 1.33
CA ALA A 230 -13.13 11.60 0.21
C ALA A 230 -13.96 11.05 -0.93
N GLU A 231 -13.53 9.91 -1.45
CA GLU A 231 -14.12 9.25 -2.60
C GLU A 231 -15.40 8.49 -2.25
N GLN A 232 -15.74 8.41 -0.96
CA GLN A 232 -16.83 7.57 -0.45
C GLN A 232 -16.68 6.09 -0.86
N ILE A 233 -15.46 5.63 -1.11
CA ILE A 233 -15.17 4.26 -1.57
C ILE A 233 -14.55 3.40 -0.48
N ARG A 234 -14.90 2.11 -0.49
CA ARG A 234 -14.19 1.07 0.24
C ARG A 234 -12.75 1.01 -0.25
N PHE A 235 -11.78 1.06 0.66
CA PHE A 235 -10.43 0.74 0.25
C PHE A 235 -10.37 -0.75 -0.04
N LEU A 236 -10.04 -1.07 -1.29
CA LEU A 236 -9.48 -2.38 -1.59
C LEU A 236 -8.11 -2.44 -0.92
N PRO A 237 -7.75 -3.59 -0.31
CA PRO A 237 -6.44 -3.82 0.25
C PRO A 237 -5.35 -3.31 -0.70
N VAL A 238 -4.33 -2.61 -0.18
CA VAL A 238 -3.11 -2.39 -0.94
C VAL A 238 -2.49 -3.77 -1.13
N GLN A 239 -2.76 -4.39 -2.28
CA GLN A 239 -1.99 -5.51 -2.75
C GLN A 239 -0.66 -4.92 -3.20
N SER A 240 0.29 -4.84 -2.26
CA SER A 240 1.67 -4.69 -2.68
C SER A 240 2.08 -6.05 -3.24
N PRO A 241 2.41 -6.19 -4.54
CA PRO A 241 3.20 -7.32 -4.96
C PRO A 241 4.55 -7.11 -4.30
N GLY A 242 4.75 -7.69 -3.11
CA GLY A 242 6.00 -7.55 -2.36
C GLY A 242 7.17 -7.73 -3.32
N ILE A 243 8.15 -6.83 -3.26
CA ILE A 243 9.38 -6.99 -4.04
C ILE A 243 9.99 -8.33 -3.58
N PRO A 244 10.20 -9.32 -4.46
CA PRO A 244 10.90 -10.54 -4.08
C PRO A 244 12.32 -10.15 -3.70
N GLU A 245 12.62 -10.17 -2.41
CA GLU A 245 13.99 -10.06 -1.91
C GLU A 245 14.69 -11.40 -2.17
N ASP A 246 15.61 -11.41 -3.14
CA ASP A 246 16.59 -12.46 -3.52
C ASP A 246 16.28 -13.88 -2.97
N PHE A 247 15.20 -14.51 -3.44
CA PHE A 247 14.77 -15.86 -3.03
C PHE A 247 15.60 -17.01 -3.62
N THR A 248 16.71 -16.70 -4.29
CA THR A 248 17.52 -17.65 -5.07
C THR A 248 18.86 -18.01 -4.44
N LYS A 249 19.22 -17.44 -3.28
CA LYS A 249 20.47 -17.82 -2.60
C LYS A 249 20.18 -18.74 -1.41
N ASN A 250 20.66 -19.98 -1.54
CA ASN A 250 20.51 -21.13 -0.63
C ASN A 250 19.13 -21.80 -0.86
N VAL A 251 18.96 -23.07 -1.25
CA VAL A 251 19.70 -24.31 -0.93
C VAL A 251 19.28 -25.40 -1.96
N ASP A 252 20.19 -26.31 -2.29
CA ASP A 252 19.90 -27.66 -2.78
C ASP A 252 19.23 -28.48 -1.66
N GLU A 253 17.91 -28.52 -1.53
CA GLU A 253 17.21 -29.50 -0.68
C GLU A 253 15.75 -29.63 -1.11
N GLY A 254 15.28 -30.88 -1.23
CA GLY A 254 14.07 -31.27 -1.95
C GLY A 254 12.81 -30.52 -1.53
N ALA A 255 12.20 -29.82 -2.48
CA ALA A 255 10.88 -29.21 -2.29
C ALA A 255 9.87 -30.31 -1.93
N PRO A 256 9.03 -30.13 -0.89
CA PRO A 256 7.96 -31.07 -0.60
C PRO A 256 6.99 -31.09 -1.78
N GLN A 257 6.82 -32.27 -2.40
CA GLN A 257 5.76 -32.46 -3.38
C GLN A 257 4.42 -32.33 -2.67
N VAL A 258 3.68 -31.27 -3.00
CA VAL A 258 2.28 -31.14 -2.59
C VAL A 258 1.46 -31.97 -3.56
N GLU A 259 1.05 -33.17 -3.15
CA GLU A 259 0.12 -34.01 -3.92
C GLU A 259 -1.18 -33.24 -4.23
N ASP A 260 -1.72 -33.42 -5.45
CA ASP A 260 -2.93 -32.76 -5.99
C ASP A 260 -4.24 -33.19 -5.29
N ASP A 261 -4.15 -33.85 -4.14
CA ASP A 261 -5.30 -34.36 -3.43
C ASP A 261 -6.07 -33.23 -2.73
N LYS A 262 -7.39 -33.27 -2.90
CA LYS A 262 -8.33 -32.51 -2.09
C LYS A 262 -7.97 -32.68 -0.62
N LEU A 263 -8.02 -31.58 0.13
CA LEU A 263 -7.77 -31.64 1.57
C LEU A 263 -8.75 -32.63 2.22
N PRO A 264 -8.25 -33.59 3.04
CA PRO A 264 -9.11 -34.43 3.84
C PRO A 264 -10.05 -33.56 4.70
N PRO A 265 -11.35 -33.92 4.81
CA PRO A 265 -12.33 -33.17 5.62
C PRO A 265 -11.89 -32.95 7.06
N GLU A 266 -11.07 -33.85 7.61
CA GLU A 266 -10.49 -33.77 8.96
C GLU A 266 -9.53 -32.58 9.10
N ILE A 267 -8.70 -32.33 8.09
CA ILE A 267 -7.76 -31.20 8.10
C ILE A 267 -8.55 -29.89 8.00
N THR A 268 -9.50 -29.81 7.07
CA THR A 268 -10.37 -28.64 6.91
C THR A 268 -11.17 -28.38 8.18
N ALA A 269 -11.79 -29.41 8.76
CA ALA A 269 -12.57 -29.28 9.99
C ALA A 269 -11.72 -28.70 11.14
N LYS A 270 -10.50 -29.20 11.28
CA LYS A 270 -9.56 -28.76 12.30
C LYS A 270 -9.05 -27.33 12.09
N ALA A 271 -8.69 -26.96 10.88
CA ALA A 271 -8.27 -25.59 10.54
C ALA A 271 -9.36 -24.55 10.84
N PHE A 272 -10.62 -24.90 10.59
CA PHE A 272 -11.77 -24.02 10.78
C PHE A 272 -12.34 -24.11 12.22
N GLY A 273 -11.96 -25.13 13.00
CA GLY A 273 -12.52 -25.38 14.33
C GLY A 273 -13.98 -25.83 14.30
N VAL A 274 -14.36 -26.62 13.28
CA VAL A 274 -15.70 -27.19 13.08
C VAL A 274 -15.67 -28.72 13.14
N SER A 275 -16.83 -29.37 13.12
CA SER A 275 -16.90 -30.84 13.05
C SER A 275 -16.64 -31.35 11.64
N VAL A 276 -16.16 -32.60 11.53
CA VAL A 276 -15.92 -33.27 10.24
C VAL A 276 -17.23 -33.46 9.47
N GLU A 277 -18.32 -33.71 10.20
CA GLU A 277 -19.66 -33.86 9.65
C GLU A 277 -20.15 -32.56 9.00
N LEU A 278 -19.82 -31.40 9.59
CA LEU A 278 -20.17 -30.10 9.01
C LEU A 278 -19.42 -29.88 7.70
N VAL A 279 -18.11 -30.17 7.64
CA VAL A 279 -17.34 -30.07 6.39
C VAL A 279 -17.89 -31.00 5.32
N LYS A 280 -18.15 -32.27 5.67
CA LYS A 280 -18.76 -33.25 4.73
C LYS A 280 -20.13 -32.79 4.24
N ALA A 281 -20.96 -32.21 5.11
CA ALA A 281 -22.26 -31.65 4.74
C ALA A 281 -22.13 -30.45 3.78
N MET A 282 -21.14 -29.57 3.99
CA MET A 282 -20.85 -28.45 3.08
C MET A 282 -20.38 -28.94 1.70
N GLU A 283 -19.50 -29.95 1.65
CA GLU A 283 -19.04 -30.56 0.39
C GLU A 283 -20.18 -31.22 -0.39
N GLN A 284 -21.12 -31.82 0.32
CA GLN A 284 -22.33 -32.44 -0.23
C GLN A 284 -23.45 -31.42 -0.54
N LYS A 285 -23.24 -30.13 -0.26
CA LYS A 285 -24.23 -29.05 -0.43
C LYS A 285 -25.56 -29.37 0.27
N VAL A 286 -25.49 -29.95 1.47
CA VAL A 286 -26.66 -30.19 2.32
C VAL A 286 -27.36 -28.87 2.63
N GLU A 287 -28.68 -28.86 2.71
CA GLU A 287 -29.45 -27.66 3.04
C GLU A 287 -29.03 -27.08 4.41
N PRO A 288 -28.87 -25.75 4.57
CA PRO A 288 -28.40 -25.14 5.82
C PRO A 288 -29.20 -25.53 7.07
N SER A 289 -30.51 -25.81 6.93
CA SER A 289 -31.37 -26.24 8.04
C SER A 289 -31.08 -27.67 8.54
N GLN A 290 -30.35 -28.46 7.75
CA GLN A 290 -29.98 -29.85 8.04
C GLN A 290 -28.49 -29.99 8.41
N MET A 291 -27.71 -28.90 8.33
CA MET A 291 -26.30 -28.93 8.67
C MET A 291 -26.07 -29.10 10.19
N PRO A 292 -25.04 -29.84 10.60
CA PRO A 292 -24.62 -29.89 12.00
C PRO A 292 -24.31 -28.48 12.53
N GLN A 293 -24.79 -28.17 13.73
CA GLN A 293 -24.50 -26.90 14.38
C GLN A 293 -23.03 -26.86 14.80
N ALA A 294 -22.30 -25.81 14.41
CA ALA A 294 -20.96 -25.56 14.95
C ALA A 294 -21.04 -24.91 16.33
N ASN A 295 -20.09 -25.22 17.20
CA ASN A 295 -19.90 -24.50 18.45
C ASN A 295 -19.05 -23.24 18.22
N PRO A 296 -19.60 -22.02 18.33
CA PRO A 296 -18.85 -20.79 18.06
C PRO A 296 -17.58 -20.61 18.92
N SER A 297 -17.55 -21.22 20.11
CA SER A 297 -16.40 -21.15 21.01
C SER A 297 -15.20 -21.99 20.57
N GLN A 298 -15.41 -22.94 19.65
CA GLN A 298 -14.36 -23.81 19.11
C GLN A 298 -13.84 -23.36 17.75
N LEU A 299 -14.53 -22.42 17.09
CA LEU A 299 -14.13 -21.91 15.79
C LEU A 299 -12.74 -21.24 15.84
N SER A 300 -11.94 -21.50 14.81
CA SER A 300 -10.77 -20.67 14.53
C SER A 300 -11.22 -19.29 14.02
N LEU A 301 -10.33 -18.30 14.01
CA LEU A 301 -10.66 -17.00 13.41
C LEU A 301 -10.99 -17.14 11.91
N MET A 302 -10.31 -18.05 11.20
CA MET A 302 -10.63 -18.40 9.82
C MET A 302 -12.05 -18.98 9.69
N GLY A 303 -12.43 -19.90 10.59
CA GLY A 303 -13.78 -20.46 10.63
C GLY A 303 -14.87 -19.46 11.00
N LEU A 304 -14.59 -18.59 11.97
CA LEU A 304 -15.44 -17.45 12.34
C LEU A 304 -15.65 -16.51 11.15
N GLY A 305 -14.59 -16.17 10.42
CA GLY A 305 -14.66 -15.32 9.23
C GLY A 305 -15.57 -15.94 8.16
N GLY A 306 -15.36 -17.21 7.82
CA GLY A 306 -16.21 -17.93 6.87
C GLY A 306 -17.67 -17.98 7.30
N MET A 307 -17.94 -18.32 8.56
CA MET A 307 -19.29 -18.35 9.14
C MET A 307 -19.99 -16.99 9.05
N VAL A 308 -19.36 -15.92 9.53
CA VAL A 308 -19.98 -14.59 9.56
C VAL A 308 -20.31 -14.09 8.16
N THR A 309 -19.48 -14.40 7.16
CA THR A 309 -19.77 -14.04 5.76
C THR A 309 -20.90 -14.85 5.13
N SER A 310 -21.29 -15.98 5.72
CA SER A 310 -22.34 -16.87 5.21
C SER A 310 -23.69 -16.71 5.92
N LEU A 311 -23.73 -16.02 7.06
CA LEU A 311 -24.94 -15.87 7.88
C LEU A 311 -25.69 -14.56 7.59
N PRO A 312 -27.02 -14.53 7.72
CA PRO A 312 -27.79 -13.29 7.80
C PRO A 312 -27.32 -12.41 8.97
N LEU A 313 -27.34 -11.08 8.78
CA LEU A 313 -26.86 -10.09 9.76
C LEU A 313 -27.56 -10.20 11.12
N GLU A 314 -28.85 -10.56 11.11
CA GLU A 314 -29.69 -10.74 12.30
C GLU A 314 -29.19 -11.88 13.19
N VAL A 315 -28.57 -12.90 12.58
CA VAL A 315 -28.04 -14.09 13.26
C VAL A 315 -26.55 -13.89 13.60
N ALA A 316 -25.82 -13.12 12.79
CA ALA A 316 -24.40 -12.87 13.00
C ALA A 316 -24.10 -12.25 14.39
N GLY A 317 -25.03 -11.46 14.95
CA GLY A 317 -24.89 -10.84 16.28
C GLY A 317 -24.57 -11.82 17.42
N PHE A 318 -25.02 -13.08 17.34
CA PHE A 318 -24.68 -14.12 18.33
C PHE A 318 -23.19 -14.47 18.36
N MET A 319 -22.44 -14.14 17.30
CA MET A 319 -21.00 -14.38 17.20
C MET A 319 -20.15 -13.34 17.94
N ALA A 320 -20.75 -12.26 18.46
CA ALA A 320 -20.01 -11.15 19.08
C ALA A 320 -19.25 -11.58 20.35
N SER A 321 -19.88 -12.39 21.21
CA SER A 321 -19.22 -12.88 22.42
C SER A 321 -18.08 -13.88 22.13
N PRO A 322 -18.28 -14.91 21.29
CA PRO A 322 -17.19 -15.79 20.85
C PRO A 322 -16.02 -15.02 20.22
N LEU A 323 -16.31 -14.09 19.30
CA LEU A 323 -15.28 -13.30 18.63
C LEU A 323 -14.54 -12.37 19.61
N ALA A 324 -15.26 -11.74 20.54
CA ALA A 324 -14.67 -10.90 21.59
C ALA A 324 -13.69 -11.68 22.46
N LYS A 325 -14.09 -12.87 22.92
CA LYS A 325 -13.23 -13.76 23.69
C LYS A 325 -11.99 -14.17 22.90
N LYS A 326 -12.18 -14.51 21.62
CA LYS A 326 -11.10 -14.97 20.72
C LYS A 326 -10.06 -13.86 20.44
N LEU A 327 -10.52 -12.64 20.19
CA LEU A 327 -9.68 -11.48 19.87
C LEU A 327 -9.23 -10.68 21.10
N LYS A 328 -9.65 -11.09 22.31
CA LYS A 328 -9.40 -10.38 23.56
C LYS A 328 -9.86 -8.90 23.51
N VAL A 329 -10.96 -8.62 22.82
CA VAL A 329 -11.56 -7.28 22.70
C VAL A 329 -12.89 -7.17 23.44
N PRO A 330 -13.37 -5.96 23.79
CA PRO A 330 -14.71 -5.80 24.34
C PRO A 330 -15.80 -6.31 23.40
N VAL A 331 -16.87 -6.91 23.95
CA VAL A 331 -18.01 -7.45 23.15
C VAL A 331 -18.63 -6.40 22.23
N LYS A 332 -18.67 -5.13 22.65
CA LYS A 332 -19.15 -4.01 21.81
C LYS A 332 -18.27 -3.81 20.56
N VAL A 333 -16.96 -3.98 20.68
CA VAL A 333 -16.02 -3.88 19.55
C VAL A 333 -16.20 -5.06 18.61
N ALA A 334 -16.28 -6.29 19.14
CA ALA A 334 -16.56 -7.47 18.32
C ALA A 334 -17.92 -7.41 17.60
N GLY A 335 -18.96 -6.90 18.28
CA GLY A 335 -20.26 -6.66 17.67
C GLY A 335 -20.21 -5.62 16.56
N ALA A 336 -19.38 -4.57 16.71
CA ALA A 336 -19.12 -3.61 15.64
C ALA A 336 -18.40 -4.26 14.46
N ILE A 337 -17.37 -5.09 14.70
CA ILE A 337 -16.68 -5.87 13.66
C ILE A 337 -17.70 -6.74 12.91
N ILE A 338 -18.53 -7.51 13.59
CA ILE A 338 -19.52 -8.40 12.95
C ILE A 338 -20.57 -7.63 12.16
N LYS A 339 -21.10 -6.53 12.72
CA LYS A 339 -22.03 -5.69 11.99
C LYS A 339 -21.38 -5.19 10.72
N ASN A 340 -20.14 -4.72 10.83
CA ASN A 340 -19.32 -4.24 9.73
C ASN A 340 -18.93 -5.33 8.74
N LEU A 341 -18.78 -6.58 9.16
CA LEU A 341 -18.54 -7.71 8.27
C LEU A 341 -19.71 -7.92 7.31
N ALA A 342 -20.92 -7.86 7.85
CA ALA A 342 -22.13 -8.14 7.10
C ALA A 342 -22.71 -6.92 6.35
N THR A 343 -22.46 -5.69 6.82
CA THR A 343 -22.89 -4.46 6.13
C THR A 343 -21.78 -3.78 5.33
N GLY A 344 -20.51 -4.13 5.58
CA GLY A 344 -19.35 -3.41 5.06
C GLY A 344 -19.12 -2.02 5.66
N THR A 345 -19.69 -1.66 6.83
CA THR A 345 -19.37 -0.37 7.50
C THR A 345 -18.02 -0.41 8.22
N TYR A 346 -17.48 0.75 8.62
CA TYR A 346 -16.04 0.93 8.84
C TYR A 346 -15.66 1.26 10.28
N MET A 347 -14.42 0.95 10.66
CA MET A 347 -13.86 1.27 11.98
C MET A 347 -12.79 2.38 11.90
N ALA A 348 -12.20 2.62 10.73
CA ALA A 348 -11.20 3.66 10.51
C ALA A 348 -11.30 4.26 9.09
N GLU A 349 -11.03 5.57 8.98
CA GLU A 349 -11.08 6.34 7.73
C GLU A 349 -9.65 6.50 7.15
N ILE A 350 -9.45 6.19 5.87
CA ILE A 350 -8.19 6.22 5.10
C ILE A 350 -8.51 6.68 3.66
N TYR A 351 -7.75 7.59 3.02
CA TYR A 351 -8.07 8.23 1.72
C TYR A 351 -7.06 7.85 0.56
N PRO A 352 -7.47 7.54 -0.70
CA PRO A 352 -6.61 7.05 -1.80
C PRO A 352 -6.03 8.16 -2.67
N SER A 353 -5.01 7.80 -3.44
CA SER A 353 -3.99 8.71 -3.95
C SER A 353 -3.91 8.87 -5.47
N THR A 354 -4.69 8.18 -6.30
CA THR A 354 -4.45 8.23 -7.76
C THR A 354 -5.64 8.64 -8.64
N ARG A 355 -6.90 8.50 -8.21
CA ARG A 355 -8.04 9.12 -8.92
C ARG A 355 -8.38 10.52 -8.40
N SER A 356 -8.09 10.77 -7.13
CA SER A 356 -8.32 12.03 -6.42
C SER A 356 -7.34 13.15 -6.77
N VAL A 357 -6.28 12.84 -7.53
CA VAL A 357 -5.25 13.82 -7.95
C VAL A 357 -5.58 14.43 -9.33
N VAL A 358 -6.57 13.91 -10.06
CA VAL A 358 -6.98 14.43 -11.38
C VAL A 358 -8.48 14.78 -11.44
N GLY A 359 -9.25 14.56 -10.37
CA GLY A 359 -10.70 14.76 -10.37
C GLY A 359 -11.21 15.51 -9.15
N GLN A 360 -12.10 16.47 -9.41
CA GLN A 360 -12.83 17.31 -8.45
C GLN A 360 -13.52 16.49 -7.34
N GLN A 361 -13.04 16.52 -6.08
CA GLN A 361 -13.89 16.29 -4.91
C GLN A 361 -13.48 17.10 -3.67
N THR A 362 -14.51 17.50 -2.91
CA THR A 362 -14.52 18.23 -1.64
C THR A 362 -13.81 17.46 -0.50
N LEU A 363 -12.90 18.12 0.22
CA LEU A 363 -12.08 17.53 1.30
C LEU A 363 -12.47 18.14 2.68
N LYS A 364 -12.73 17.30 3.69
CA LYS A 364 -12.88 17.72 5.11
C LYS A 364 -11.55 17.64 5.88
N GLU A 365 -11.49 18.33 7.03
CA GLU A 365 -10.29 18.83 7.75
C GLU A 365 -9.22 17.82 8.24
N ARG A 366 -9.22 16.53 7.87
CA ARG A 366 -8.15 15.57 8.24
C ARG A 366 -7.95 14.48 7.17
N CYS A 367 -6.86 14.54 6.38
CA CYS A 367 -6.53 13.52 5.35
C CYS A 367 -5.01 13.23 5.26
N LEU A 368 -4.63 11.97 4.97
CA LEU A 368 -3.26 11.49 4.67
C LEU A 368 -3.23 10.64 3.36
N PHE A 369 -2.03 10.52 2.75
CA PHE A 369 -1.79 10.06 1.36
C PHE A 369 -0.88 8.82 1.26
N ALA A 370 -1.01 8.03 0.19
CA ALA A 370 0.01 7.05 -0.22
C ALA A 370 0.06 6.81 -1.76
N SER A 371 0.93 7.49 -2.53
CA SER A 371 1.60 7.03 -3.80
C SER A 371 2.19 8.20 -4.65
N PRO A 372 3.24 8.00 -5.49
CA PRO A 372 4.23 6.93 -5.45
C PRO A 372 5.27 7.22 -4.37
N LEU A 373 5.75 6.16 -3.70
CA LEU A 373 6.63 6.27 -2.53
C LEU A 373 8.12 6.48 -2.85
N LEU A 374 8.44 6.69 -4.13
CA LEU A 374 9.70 7.28 -4.55
C LEU A 374 9.37 8.68 -5.06
N PRO A 375 10.02 9.74 -4.52
CA PRO A 375 9.83 11.06 -5.08
C PRO A 375 10.27 11.03 -6.54
N LEU A 376 9.35 11.33 -7.47
CA LEU A 376 9.76 11.94 -8.72
C LEU A 376 10.36 13.31 -8.36
N PRO A 377 11.52 13.69 -8.92
CA PRO A 377 12.11 14.99 -8.65
C PRO A 377 11.09 16.11 -8.85
N LYS A 378 11.23 17.20 -8.09
CA LYS A 378 10.51 18.42 -8.45
C LYS A 378 11.06 18.90 -9.79
N PRO A 379 10.22 19.31 -10.75
CA PRO A 379 10.70 20.07 -11.88
C PRO A 379 11.43 21.31 -11.37
N LEU A 380 12.59 21.61 -11.95
CA LEU A 380 13.18 22.94 -11.90
C LEU A 380 12.18 23.95 -12.50
N GLU A 381 12.37 25.24 -12.25
CA GLU A 381 11.46 26.30 -12.72
C GLU A 381 11.27 26.33 -14.25
N ASN A 382 12.16 25.68 -15.00
CA ASN A 382 12.10 25.51 -16.45
C ASN A 382 11.41 24.21 -16.93
N GLY A 383 10.88 23.39 -16.02
CA GLY A 383 10.21 22.12 -16.33
C GLY A 383 11.10 20.88 -16.42
N GLN A 384 12.40 20.95 -16.09
CA GLN A 384 13.31 19.80 -16.11
C GLN A 384 13.34 19.03 -14.78
N LEU A 385 13.36 17.70 -14.83
CA LEU A 385 13.55 16.81 -13.67
C LEU A 385 15.06 16.60 -13.45
N GLN A 386 15.67 17.12 -12.38
CA GLN A 386 17.14 16.98 -12.18
C GLN A 386 17.57 16.65 -10.73
N ARG A 387 18.47 15.67 -10.62
CA ARG A 387 19.58 15.65 -9.64
C ARG A 387 20.86 15.94 -10.42
N ASP A 388 21.69 16.87 -9.96
CA ASP A 388 22.95 17.19 -10.62
C ASP A 388 24.00 16.07 -10.51
N LYS A 389 25.04 16.16 -11.34
CA LYS A 389 26.14 15.19 -11.44
C LYS A 389 26.84 14.98 -10.10
N GLU A 390 27.06 16.04 -9.32
CA GLU A 390 27.77 15.99 -8.03
C GLU A 390 26.98 15.21 -6.96
N THR A 391 25.65 15.42 -6.88
CA THR A 391 24.77 14.65 -6.00
C THR A 391 24.74 13.18 -6.40
N PHE A 392 24.82 12.90 -7.71
CA PHE A 392 24.81 11.56 -8.26
C PHE A 392 26.13 10.81 -8.02
N GLU A 393 27.26 11.48 -8.26
CA GLU A 393 28.62 10.98 -7.99
C GLU A 393 28.77 10.61 -6.51
N ALA A 394 28.29 11.43 -5.58
CA ALA A 394 28.39 11.14 -4.14
C ALA A 394 27.61 9.87 -3.69
N THR A 395 26.58 9.47 -4.43
CA THR A 395 25.70 8.36 -4.04
C THR A 395 26.09 7.04 -4.73
N LEU A 396 26.51 7.11 -6.00
CA LEU A 396 26.76 5.94 -6.85
C LEU A 396 28.26 5.61 -7.00
N ALA A 397 29.14 6.61 -7.01
CA ALA A 397 30.59 6.41 -7.21
C ALA A 397 31.25 5.50 -6.16
N PRO A 398 30.83 5.50 -4.88
CA PRO A 398 31.42 4.61 -3.88
C PRO A 398 31.11 3.12 -4.11
N VAL A 399 30.07 2.80 -4.90
CA VAL A 399 29.54 1.43 -5.05
C VAL A 399 29.72 0.89 -6.47
N GLU A 400 29.54 1.71 -7.51
CA GLU A 400 29.53 1.29 -8.91
C GLU A 400 30.24 2.32 -9.83
N PRO A 401 31.58 2.45 -9.77
CA PRO A 401 32.33 3.48 -10.48
C PRO A 401 32.31 3.31 -12.01
N GLU A 402 32.24 2.08 -12.51
CA GLU A 402 32.22 1.81 -13.95
C GLU A 402 30.87 2.15 -14.59
N LEU A 403 29.77 1.84 -13.91
CA LEU A 403 28.43 2.21 -14.35
C LEU A 403 28.30 3.73 -14.40
N LEU A 404 28.84 4.43 -13.40
CA LEU A 404 28.87 5.87 -13.37
C LEU A 404 29.69 6.45 -14.54
N ALA A 405 30.90 5.94 -14.77
CA ALA A 405 31.73 6.35 -15.89
C ALA A 405 31.03 6.15 -17.24
N TRP A 406 30.28 5.04 -17.39
CA TRP A 406 29.50 4.76 -18.59
C TRP A 406 28.29 5.69 -18.75
N LEU A 407 27.51 5.92 -17.69
CA LEU A 407 26.36 6.83 -17.71
C LEU A 407 26.78 8.24 -18.14
N PHE A 408 27.93 8.70 -17.64
CA PHE A 408 28.47 10.05 -17.88
C PHE A 408 29.57 10.12 -18.94
N SER A 409 29.75 9.09 -19.76
CA SER A 409 30.73 9.07 -20.87
C SER A 409 30.54 10.25 -21.85
N GLU A 410 31.55 10.61 -22.62
CA GLU A 410 31.45 11.70 -23.61
C GLU A 410 30.37 11.47 -24.68
N ASP A 411 30.01 10.21 -24.95
CA ASP A 411 28.89 9.86 -25.82
C ASP A 411 27.57 10.46 -25.32
N LYS A 412 26.96 11.32 -26.16
CA LYS A 412 25.72 12.05 -25.88
C LYS A 412 24.45 11.35 -26.36
N ALA A 413 24.56 10.15 -26.93
CA ALA A 413 23.40 9.38 -27.35
C ALA A 413 22.43 9.14 -26.16
N PRO A 414 21.10 9.19 -26.41
CA PRO A 414 20.11 8.91 -25.38
C PRO A 414 20.27 7.49 -24.88
N ILE A 415 19.92 7.26 -23.61
CA ILE A 415 20.02 5.94 -22.99
C ILE A 415 18.64 5.31 -22.96
N VAL A 416 18.51 4.08 -23.44
CA VAL A 416 17.34 3.25 -23.21
C VAL A 416 17.60 2.38 -21.99
N TYR A 417 16.87 2.64 -20.91
CA TYR A 417 16.90 1.79 -19.72
C TYR A 417 15.86 0.68 -19.86
N VAL A 418 16.29 -0.57 -19.71
CA VAL A 418 15.45 -1.76 -19.82
C VAL A 418 15.59 -2.57 -18.55
N ALA A 419 14.48 -2.78 -17.85
CA ALA A 419 14.41 -3.67 -16.70
C ALA A 419 13.01 -4.26 -16.61
N PHE A 420 12.93 -5.57 -16.41
CA PHE A 420 11.66 -6.29 -16.20
C PHE A 420 11.36 -6.50 -14.71
N GLY A 421 12.20 -5.96 -13.83
CA GLY A 421 12.18 -6.27 -12.40
C GLY A 421 12.59 -7.72 -12.12
N SER A 422 12.55 -8.12 -10.86
CA SER A 422 12.89 -9.50 -10.43
C SER A 422 11.74 -10.50 -10.59
N ILE A 423 10.51 -10.02 -10.88
CA ILE A 423 9.31 -10.84 -10.97
C ILE A 423 9.16 -11.46 -12.38
N VAL A 424 9.34 -10.63 -13.41
CA VAL A 424 9.08 -11.05 -14.79
C VAL A 424 10.28 -11.85 -15.30
N ARG A 425 10.01 -13.08 -15.75
CA ARG A 425 11.00 -13.93 -16.44
C ARG A 425 10.72 -13.93 -17.95
N PRO A 426 11.31 -12.99 -18.72
CA PRO A 426 11.10 -12.93 -20.15
C PRO A 426 11.62 -14.20 -20.83
N SER A 427 10.91 -14.69 -21.85
CA SER A 427 11.35 -15.85 -22.63
C SER A 427 12.57 -15.50 -23.50
N GLN A 428 13.32 -16.51 -23.93
CA GLN A 428 14.41 -16.33 -24.90
C GLN A 428 13.93 -15.62 -26.18
N ASP A 429 12.74 -15.97 -26.68
CA ASP A 429 12.14 -15.32 -27.85
C ASP A 429 11.84 -13.83 -27.60
N MET A 430 11.31 -13.48 -26.41
CA MET A 430 11.08 -12.09 -26.03
C MET A 430 12.38 -11.31 -25.93
N ILE A 431 13.40 -11.85 -25.26
CA ILE A 431 14.72 -11.21 -25.13
C ILE A 431 15.34 -11.01 -26.51
N SER A 432 15.27 -12.03 -27.38
CA SER A 432 15.82 -11.96 -28.73
C SER A 432 15.12 -10.90 -29.60
N LYS A 433 13.78 -10.83 -29.53
CA LYS A 433 12.99 -9.83 -30.25
C LYS A 433 13.25 -8.43 -29.74
N LEU A 434 13.31 -8.25 -28.42
CA LEU A 434 13.60 -6.96 -27.81
C LEU A 434 15.04 -6.52 -28.13
N ALA A 435 16.01 -7.43 -28.10
CA ALA A 435 17.38 -7.12 -28.46
C ALA A 435 17.48 -6.61 -29.90
N LYS A 436 16.79 -7.26 -30.85
CA LYS A 436 16.70 -6.77 -32.24
C LYS A 436 16.01 -5.39 -32.34
N ALA A 437 14.99 -5.14 -31.53
CA ALA A 437 14.28 -3.86 -31.53
C ALA A 437 15.08 -2.71 -30.90
N LEU A 438 16.04 -3.04 -30.02
CA LEU A 438 16.92 -2.08 -29.35
C LEU A 438 18.19 -1.78 -30.15
N ASP A 439 18.42 -2.46 -31.28
CA ASP A 439 19.53 -2.17 -32.18
C ASP A 439 19.28 -0.82 -32.87
N GLY A 440 20.12 0.18 -32.60
CA GLY A 440 19.88 1.55 -33.03
C GLY A 440 20.95 2.55 -32.55
N GLU A 441 20.68 3.85 -32.76
CA GLU A 441 21.62 4.95 -32.47
C GLU A 441 21.66 5.39 -30.99
N TRP A 442 20.98 4.66 -30.10
CA TRP A 442 20.96 4.92 -28.66
C TRP A 442 21.89 3.97 -27.90
N ARG A 443 22.24 4.38 -26.68
CA ARG A 443 22.90 3.51 -25.71
C ARG A 443 21.86 2.66 -24.99
N VAL A 444 22.21 1.46 -24.57
CA VAL A 444 21.29 0.56 -23.86
C VAL A 444 21.87 0.20 -22.51
N LEU A 445 21.10 0.42 -21.44
CA LEU A 445 21.38 -0.10 -20.11
C LEU A 445 20.30 -1.13 -19.76
N TRP A 446 20.66 -2.41 -19.83
CA TRP A 446 19.72 -3.50 -19.62
C TRP A 446 20.02 -4.23 -18.32
N VAL A 447 19.08 -4.18 -17.38
CA VAL A 447 19.10 -4.99 -16.16
C VAL A 447 18.53 -6.37 -16.46
N LEU A 448 19.39 -7.38 -16.48
CA LEU A 448 19.02 -8.74 -16.85
C LEU A 448 19.79 -9.74 -15.95
N PRO A 449 19.09 -10.66 -15.25
CA PRO A 449 19.73 -11.69 -14.42
C PRO A 449 20.75 -12.51 -15.21
N ASP A 450 21.84 -12.93 -14.55
CA ASP A 450 22.98 -13.63 -15.19
C ASP A 450 22.53 -14.86 -16.00
N GLU A 451 21.56 -15.61 -15.48
CA GLU A 451 20.96 -16.79 -16.13
C GLU A 451 20.24 -16.49 -17.45
N LEU A 452 19.79 -15.25 -17.67
CA LEU A 452 19.08 -14.82 -18.88
C LEU A 452 19.98 -14.07 -19.87
N GLN A 453 21.16 -13.61 -19.44
CA GLN A 453 22.09 -12.87 -20.31
C GLN A 453 22.61 -13.72 -21.48
N GLY A 454 22.64 -15.05 -21.34
CA GLY A 454 22.97 -15.97 -22.43
C GLY A 454 21.96 -15.96 -23.60
N PHE A 455 20.78 -15.38 -23.41
CA PHE A 455 19.78 -15.22 -24.48
C PHE A 455 19.98 -13.95 -25.31
N LEU A 456 20.89 -13.06 -24.91
CA LEU A 456 21.26 -11.91 -25.71
C LEU A 456 22.17 -12.33 -26.89
N PRO A 457 22.21 -11.54 -27.97
CA PRO A 457 23.17 -11.75 -29.06
C PRO A 457 24.61 -11.83 -28.56
N SER A 458 25.41 -12.70 -29.18
CA SER A 458 26.83 -12.90 -28.83
C SER A 458 27.69 -11.68 -29.18
N GLU A 459 27.39 -11.03 -30.30
CA GLU A 459 27.95 -9.73 -30.67
C GLU A 459 26.97 -8.63 -30.27
N ARG A 460 27.45 -7.69 -29.45
CA ARG A 460 26.66 -6.55 -28.98
C ARG A 460 27.39 -5.26 -29.30
N PRO A 461 26.66 -4.17 -29.60
CA PRO A 461 27.28 -2.87 -29.72
C PRO A 461 28.00 -2.48 -28.42
N ALA A 462 29.14 -1.80 -28.53
CA ALA A 462 29.86 -1.27 -27.36
C ALA A 462 29.04 -0.24 -26.57
N SER A 463 27.99 0.31 -27.20
CA SER A 463 26.99 1.20 -26.58
C SER A 463 26.00 0.47 -25.66
N TRP A 464 26.09 -0.86 -25.53
CA TRP A 464 25.24 -1.64 -24.64
C TRP A 464 25.98 -2.01 -23.36
N ARG A 465 25.34 -1.78 -22.22
CA ARG A 465 25.76 -2.23 -20.91
C ARG A 465 24.68 -3.11 -20.31
N VAL A 466 25.07 -4.32 -19.93
CA VAL A 466 24.17 -5.31 -19.34
C VAL A 466 24.61 -5.55 -17.91
N GLU A 467 23.70 -5.43 -16.96
CA GLU A 467 23.98 -5.54 -15.54
C GLU A 467 22.99 -6.49 -14.88
N ARG A 468 23.46 -7.29 -13.93
CA ARG A 468 22.53 -8.12 -13.11
C ARG A 468 21.63 -7.26 -12.22
N PHE A 469 22.15 -6.11 -11.79
CA PHE A 469 21.49 -5.18 -10.89
C PHE A 469 22.02 -3.79 -11.14
N VAL A 470 21.13 -2.79 -11.08
CA VAL A 470 21.53 -1.39 -10.95
C VAL A 470 20.64 -0.72 -9.91
N PRO A 471 21.11 0.35 -9.25
CA PRO A 471 20.26 1.20 -8.42
C PRO A 471 19.26 1.97 -9.30
N GLN A 472 18.16 1.29 -9.68
CA GLN A 472 17.17 1.76 -10.66
C GLN A 472 16.65 3.17 -10.36
N ALA A 473 16.38 3.47 -9.09
CA ALA A 473 15.87 4.78 -8.69
C ALA A 473 16.87 5.90 -8.96
N ASP A 474 18.17 5.62 -8.93
CA ASP A 474 19.21 6.58 -9.25
C ASP A 474 19.40 6.66 -10.77
N VAL A 475 19.52 5.53 -11.47
CA VAL A 475 19.62 5.50 -12.95
C VAL A 475 18.50 6.29 -13.63
N LEU A 476 17.25 6.13 -13.18
CA LEU A 476 16.10 6.85 -13.74
C LEU A 476 16.08 8.35 -13.40
N LYS A 477 16.90 8.81 -12.45
CA LYS A 477 17.06 10.23 -12.07
C LYS A 477 18.29 10.88 -12.71
N CYS A 478 19.06 10.14 -13.50
CA CYS A 478 20.25 10.66 -14.18
C CYS A 478 19.87 11.71 -15.24
N ASP A 479 20.62 12.81 -15.31
CA ASP A 479 20.39 13.98 -16.19
C ASP A 479 20.68 13.73 -17.69
N ARG A 480 21.08 12.52 -18.06
CA ARG A 480 21.11 12.12 -19.48
C ARG A 480 19.66 11.94 -19.95
N ARG A 481 19.33 12.28 -21.20
CA ARG A 481 18.00 11.97 -21.78
C ARG A 481 17.83 10.44 -21.81
N VAL A 482 17.35 9.87 -20.70
CA VAL A 482 17.03 8.45 -20.58
C VAL A 482 15.59 8.28 -21.09
N GLY A 483 15.44 7.67 -22.27
CA GLY A 483 14.15 7.16 -22.70
C GLY A 483 13.90 5.86 -21.95
N SER A 484 12.92 5.82 -21.05
CA SER A 484 12.59 4.58 -20.33
C SER A 484 11.59 3.75 -21.14
N VAL A 485 11.97 2.53 -21.52
CA VAL A 485 10.99 1.50 -21.92
C VAL A 485 10.74 0.64 -20.68
N CYS A 486 9.77 1.04 -19.87
CA CYS A 486 9.27 0.22 -18.78
C CYS A 486 8.11 -0.64 -19.30
N ALA A 487 8.35 -1.93 -19.47
CA ALA A 487 7.27 -2.91 -19.55
C ALA A 487 7.00 -3.40 -18.12
N PHE A 488 5.86 -3.00 -17.55
CA PHE A 488 5.34 -3.59 -16.31
C PHE A 488 4.71 -4.94 -16.59
#